data_AF-A0A535Q7T0-F1
#
_entry.id   AF-A0A535Q7T0-F1
#
_cell.length_a   1.000
_cell.length_b   1.000
_cell.length_c   1.000
_cell.angle_alpha   90.00
_cell.angle_beta   90.00
_cell.angle_gamma   90.00
#
_symmetry.space_group_name_H-M   'P 1'
#
loop_
_entity.id
_entity.type
_entity.pdbx_description
1 polymer ?
#
loop_
_entity_poly.entity_id
_entity_poly.type
_entity_poly.pdbx_seq_one_letter_code
_entity_poly.pdbx_strand_id
1 'polypeptide(L)'
;MSVRTSDTGQAALKETLHRHKVVSGDHKHPVNVIHHEEATFGERLADKISSGIGSWPFLIVQTAAVAAWMVGNAILFFHFDPKPFILLNLLFSIQAAYTGPVLLLAGNRQSQKDRLTLEHAAHEADKADRQNVQILRAIERNTEVTIQILRHVESLVQGHLEEDAAAARAREETDRT
;
A
#
# COMPACT_ATOMS: atom_id res chain seq x y z
N MET A 1 25.29 -3.96 50.79
CA MET A 1 25.52 -2.80 49.91
C MET A 1 24.57 -2.94 48.72
N SER A 2 23.37 -2.35 48.81
CA SER A 2 22.30 -2.49 47.82
C SER A 2 22.47 -1.41 46.75
N VAL A 3 22.71 -1.83 45.50
CA VAL A 3 22.90 -0.94 44.36
C VAL A 3 21.53 -0.43 43.91
N ARG A 4 21.31 0.88 44.03
CA ARG A 4 20.16 1.59 43.45
C ARG A 4 20.26 1.55 41.91
N THR A 5 19.58 0.61 41.26
CA THR A 5 19.37 0.63 39.80
C THR A 5 17.89 0.48 39.50
N SER A 6 17.08 1.54 39.64
CA SER A 6 15.65 1.41 39.29
C SER A 6 14.98 2.64 38.66
N ASP A 7 15.64 3.80 38.56
CA ASP A 7 14.97 4.99 38.03
C ASP A 7 15.50 5.44 36.67
N THR A 8 16.83 5.43 36.49
CA THR A 8 17.46 5.97 35.27
C THR A 8 17.24 5.09 34.04
N GLY A 9 17.19 3.77 34.20
CA GLY A 9 16.91 2.84 33.11
C GLY A 9 15.45 2.88 32.63
N GLN A 10 14.51 3.15 33.54
CA GLN A 10 13.10 3.25 33.19
C GLN A 10 12.77 4.55 32.49
N ALA A 11 13.43 5.66 32.85
CA ALA A 11 13.28 6.93 32.13
C ALA A 11 13.75 6.83 30.67
N ALA A 12 14.91 6.22 30.42
CA ALA A 12 15.43 6.00 29.07
C ALA A 12 14.56 5.03 28.24
N LEU A 13 13.98 4.00 28.87
CA LEU A 13 13.04 3.10 28.23
C LEU A 13 11.70 3.78 27.88
N LYS A 14 11.20 4.66 28.75
CA LYS A 14 9.97 5.42 28.51
C LYS A 14 10.13 6.44 27.39
N GLU A 15 11.31 7.05 27.29
CA GLU A 15 11.66 8.02 26.25
C GLU A 15 11.85 7.34 24.87
N THR A 16 12.46 6.16 24.84
CA THR A 16 12.62 5.38 23.60
C THR A 16 11.30 4.80 23.10
N LEU A 17 10.39 4.39 23.98
CA LEU A 17 9.05 3.92 23.59
C LEU A 17 8.16 5.05 23.05
N HIS A 18 8.34 6.28 23.51
CA HIS A 18 7.56 7.43 23.00
C HIS A 18 7.96 7.88 21.59
N ARG A 19 9.18 7.55 21.12
CA ARG A 19 9.65 7.91 19.78
C ARG A 19 8.99 7.07 18.67
N HIS A 20 8.43 5.91 19.01
CA HIS A 20 7.76 5.03 18.05
C HIS A 20 6.23 5.07 18.18
N LYS A 21 5.67 6.26 18.40
CA LYS A 21 4.26 6.49 18.11
C LYS A 21 4.13 6.44 16.59
N VAL A 22 3.81 5.26 16.07
CA VAL A 22 3.38 5.05 14.69
C VAL A 22 2.31 6.10 14.43
N VAL A 23 2.68 7.13 13.68
CA VAL A 23 1.73 8.11 13.17
C VAL A 23 0.87 7.30 12.22
N SER A 24 -0.25 6.78 12.73
CA SER A 24 -1.41 6.42 11.91
C SER A 24 -1.93 7.72 11.32
N GLY A 25 -1.15 8.29 10.39
CA GLY A 25 -1.61 9.30 9.49
C GLY A 25 -2.79 8.71 8.75
N ASP A 26 -3.81 9.54 8.56
CA ASP A 26 -4.93 9.32 7.67
C ASP A 26 -4.38 8.81 6.32
N HIS A 27 -4.29 7.49 6.14
CA HIS A 27 -3.85 6.87 4.87
C HIS A 27 -5.02 6.99 3.90
N LYS A 28 -5.39 8.23 3.55
CA LYS A 28 -6.23 8.49 2.40
C LYS A 28 -5.39 8.11 1.19
N HIS A 29 -5.77 7.02 0.57
CA HIS A 29 -5.19 6.58 -0.70
C HIS A 29 -5.14 7.79 -1.66
N PRO A 30 -4.00 8.11 -2.28
CA PRO A 30 -3.78 9.37 -2.99
C PRO A 30 -4.76 9.62 -4.14
N VAL A 31 -5.38 8.56 -4.68
CA VAL A 31 -6.52 8.65 -5.62
C VAL A 31 -7.66 9.52 -5.08
N ASN A 32 -7.86 9.54 -3.76
CA ASN A 32 -8.93 10.29 -3.13
C ASN A 32 -8.58 11.77 -2.88
N VAL A 33 -7.30 12.15 -3.00
CA VAL A 33 -6.82 13.51 -2.67
C VAL A 33 -6.84 14.44 -3.90
N ILE A 34 -6.73 13.90 -5.12
CA ILE A 34 -6.76 14.69 -6.37
C ILE A 34 -8.21 15.02 -6.83
N HIS A 35 -9.24 14.61 -6.09
CA HIS A 35 -10.64 14.73 -6.55
C HIS A 35 -11.51 15.74 -5.81
N HIS A 36 -10.94 16.50 -4.87
CA HIS A 36 -11.61 17.63 -4.28
C HIS A 36 -11.00 18.91 -4.83
N GLU A 37 -11.48 19.38 -5.99
CA GLU A 37 -11.86 20.80 -6.10
C GLU A 37 -12.64 21.20 -7.36
N GLU A 38 -12.59 20.49 -8.51
CA GLU A 38 -13.36 20.94 -9.69
C GLU A 38 -13.95 19.79 -10.52
N ALA A 39 -14.74 18.90 -9.90
CA ALA A 39 -15.46 17.88 -10.66
C ALA A 39 -16.58 18.51 -11.51
N THR A 40 -16.30 18.69 -12.80
CA THR A 40 -17.25 19.12 -13.82
C THR A 40 -18.47 18.19 -13.83
N PHE A 41 -19.65 18.66 -14.26
CA PHE A 41 -20.88 17.83 -14.31
C PHE A 41 -20.66 16.49 -15.04
N GLY A 42 -19.80 16.49 -16.08
CA GLY A 42 -19.38 15.28 -16.79
C GLY A 42 -18.53 14.32 -15.96
N GLU A 43 -17.68 14.82 -15.06
CA GLU A 43 -16.85 13.96 -14.19
C GLU A 43 -17.68 13.26 -13.13
N ARG A 44 -18.66 13.96 -12.53
CA ARG A 44 -19.62 13.33 -11.59
C ARG A 44 -20.51 12.31 -12.28
N LEU A 45 -20.90 12.58 -13.52
CA LEU A 45 -21.70 11.64 -14.32
C LEU A 45 -20.88 10.39 -14.67
N ALA A 46 -19.62 10.56 -15.08
CA ALA A 46 -18.72 9.43 -15.38
C ALA A 46 -18.46 8.54 -14.16
N ASP A 47 -18.26 9.12 -12.96
CA ASP A 47 -18.06 8.36 -11.73
C ASP A 47 -19.32 7.56 -11.32
N LYS A 48 -20.51 8.13 -11.52
CA LYS A 48 -21.78 7.41 -11.32
C LYS A 48 -22.03 6.32 -12.36
N ILE A 49 -21.62 6.56 -13.61
CA ILE A 49 -21.77 5.61 -14.70
C ILE A 49 -20.83 4.41 -14.51
N SER A 50 -19.57 4.65 -14.10
CA SER A 50 -18.59 3.59 -13.81
C SER A 50 -19.05 2.68 -12.66
N SER A 51 -19.67 3.25 -11.63
CA SER A 51 -20.26 2.47 -10.52
C SER A 51 -21.61 1.81 -10.87
N GLY A 52 -22.37 2.36 -11.82
CA GLY A 52 -23.73 1.92 -12.14
C GLY A 52 -23.84 0.85 -13.24
N ILE A 53 -23.10 0.99 -14.35
CA ILE A 53 -23.24 0.15 -15.55
C ILE A 53 -22.77 -1.30 -15.33
N GLY A 54 -21.97 -1.57 -14.31
CA GLY A 54 -21.53 -2.94 -13.93
C GLY A 54 -22.35 -3.61 -12.82
N SER A 55 -23.44 -2.98 -12.35
CA SER A 55 -24.17 -3.49 -11.19
C SER A 55 -25.31 -4.43 -11.59
N TRP A 56 -25.38 -5.60 -10.95
CA TRP A 56 -26.52 -6.54 -11.06
C TRP A 56 -27.91 -5.90 -10.91
N PRO A 57 -28.17 -4.96 -9.98
CA PRO A 57 -29.48 -4.32 -9.86
C PRO A 57 -29.87 -3.46 -11.06
N PHE A 58 -28.92 -2.83 -11.76
CA PHE A 58 -29.21 -2.00 -12.94
C PHE A 58 -29.87 -2.82 -14.06
N LEU A 59 -29.31 -4.00 -14.34
CA LEU A 59 -29.87 -4.92 -15.34
C LEU A 59 -31.28 -5.37 -14.97
N ILE A 60 -31.51 -5.70 -13.70
CA ILE A 60 -32.83 -6.13 -13.22
C ILE A 60 -33.88 -5.03 -13.39
N VAL A 61 -33.56 -3.79 -13.02
CA VAL A 61 -34.48 -2.65 -13.17
C VAL A 61 -34.76 -2.37 -14.65
N GLN A 62 -33.74 -2.39 -15.51
CA GLN A 62 -33.90 -2.18 -16.95
C GLN A 62 -34.80 -3.25 -17.58
N THR A 63 -34.57 -4.53 -17.27
CA THR A 63 -35.39 -5.64 -17.78
C THR A 63 -36.81 -5.58 -17.25
N ALA A 64 -37.00 -5.25 -15.97
CA ALA A 64 -38.33 -5.09 -15.37
C ALA A 64 -39.10 -3.91 -15.99
N ALA A 65 -38.44 -2.78 -16.26
CA ALA A 65 -39.05 -1.62 -16.91
C ALA A 65 -39.52 -1.95 -18.34
N VAL A 66 -38.70 -2.65 -19.12
CA VAL A 66 -39.06 -3.11 -20.48
C VAL A 66 -40.21 -4.12 -20.42
N ALA A 67 -40.16 -5.08 -19.49
CA ALA A 67 -41.22 -6.07 -19.31
C ALA A 67 -42.54 -5.40 -18.88
N ALA A 68 -42.50 -4.45 -17.95
CA ALA A 68 -43.66 -3.69 -17.50
C ALA A 68 -44.26 -2.87 -18.63
N TRP A 69 -43.43 -2.25 -19.48
CA TRP A 69 -43.89 -1.51 -20.66
C TRP A 69 -44.55 -2.41 -21.69
N MET A 70 -43.96 -3.58 -21.96
CA MET A 70 -44.51 -4.58 -22.87
C MET A 70 -45.86 -5.11 -22.37
N VAL A 71 -45.96 -5.45 -21.08
CA VAL A 71 -47.20 -5.95 -20.45
C VAL A 71 -48.27 -4.85 -20.39
N GLY A 72 -47.90 -3.62 -20.02
CA GLY A 72 -48.81 -2.47 -19.98
C GLY A 72 -49.41 -2.16 -21.35
N ASN A 73 -48.59 -2.16 -22.40
CA ASN A 73 -49.05 -1.92 -23.78
C ASN A 73 -49.85 -3.11 -24.35
N ALA A 74 -49.65 -4.35 -23.85
CA ALA A 74 -50.45 -5.51 -24.24
C ALA A 74 -51.85 -5.55 -23.58
N ILE A 75 -52.02 -4.94 -22.41
CA ILE A 75 -53.28 -4.94 -21.65
C ILE A 75 -54.14 -3.71 -21.96
N LEU A 76 -53.54 -2.55 -22.26
CA LEU A 76 -54.27 -1.35 -22.63
C LEU A 76 -54.80 -1.46 -24.08
N PHE A 77 -56.12 -1.47 -24.25
CA PHE A 77 -56.80 -1.56 -25.57
C PHE A 77 -56.50 -0.36 -26.50
N PHE A 78 -55.95 0.73 -25.94
CA PHE A 78 -55.36 1.82 -26.70
C PHE A 78 -53.97 1.37 -27.17
N HIS A 79 -53.88 1.00 -28.44
CA HIS A 79 -52.66 0.59 -29.13
C HIS A 79 -51.66 1.76 -29.19
N PHE A 80 -50.97 2.04 -28.08
CA PHE A 80 -50.04 3.16 -27.96
C PHE A 80 -48.76 2.90 -28.77
N ASP A 81 -48.43 1.63 -29.05
CA ASP A 81 -47.33 1.21 -29.93
C ASP A 81 -47.64 -0.15 -30.63
N PRO A 82 -48.31 -0.17 -31.81
CA PRO A 82 -48.57 -1.39 -32.57
C PRO A 82 -47.46 -1.73 -33.59
N LYS A 83 -47.10 -3.03 -33.70
CA LYS A 83 -46.13 -3.71 -34.61
C LYS A 83 -44.84 -2.94 -35.01
N PRO A 84 -43.63 -3.48 -34.72
CA PRO A 84 -43.18 -4.20 -33.54
C PRO A 84 -42.43 -3.20 -32.64
N PHE A 85 -43.12 -2.58 -31.68
CA PHE A 85 -42.55 -1.63 -30.71
C PHE A 85 -41.58 -0.60 -31.32
N ILE A 86 -42.05 0.25 -32.24
CA ILE A 86 -41.17 1.17 -32.99
C ILE A 86 -40.49 2.17 -32.06
N LEU A 87 -41.19 2.61 -31.00
CA LEU A 87 -40.67 3.57 -30.04
C LEU A 87 -39.62 2.94 -29.14
N LEU A 88 -39.85 1.70 -28.71
CA LEU A 88 -38.89 0.93 -27.91
C LEU A 88 -37.62 0.66 -28.71
N ASN A 89 -37.77 0.24 -29.97
CA ASN A 89 -36.66 -0.02 -30.86
C ASN A 89 -35.85 1.25 -31.16
N LEU A 90 -36.51 2.39 -31.34
CA LEU A 90 -35.87 3.69 -31.53
C LEU A 90 -35.10 4.11 -30.27
N LEU A 91 -35.70 3.95 -29.09
CA LEU A 91 -35.06 4.27 -27.81
C LEU A 91 -33.80 3.42 -27.58
N PHE A 92 -33.89 2.10 -27.81
CA PHE A 92 -32.72 1.21 -27.73
C PHE A 92 -31.64 1.56 -28.74
N SER A 93 -32.02 1.98 -29.95
CA SER A 93 -31.06 2.41 -30.98
C SER A 93 -30.28 3.66 -30.54
N ILE A 94 -30.97 4.65 -29.96
CA ILE A 94 -30.33 5.85 -29.40
C ILE A 94 -29.47 5.49 -28.18
N GLN A 95 -29.96 4.61 -27.31
CA GLN A 95 -29.24 4.14 -26.14
C GLN A 95 -27.91 3.48 -26.55
N ALA A 96 -27.93 2.59 -27.54
CA ALA A 96 -26.73 1.95 -28.07
C ALA A 96 -25.77 2.98 -28.69
N ALA A 97 -26.28 3.94 -29.47
CA ALA A 97 -25.47 4.99 -30.09
C ALA A 97 -24.74 5.88 -29.07
N TYR A 98 -25.39 6.21 -27.95
CA TYR A 98 -24.78 7.03 -26.89
C TYR A 98 -23.90 6.21 -25.92
N THR A 99 -24.11 4.90 -25.81
CA THR A 99 -23.33 4.02 -24.93
C THR A 99 -21.84 4.03 -25.31
N GLY A 100 -21.50 3.99 -26.60
CA GLY A 100 -20.10 3.99 -27.06
C GLY A 100 -19.30 5.21 -26.57
N PRO A 101 -19.72 6.45 -26.87
CA PRO A 101 -19.06 7.66 -26.41
C PRO A 101 -18.96 7.76 -24.88
N VAL A 102 -20.04 7.43 -24.16
CA VAL A 102 -20.04 7.43 -22.70
C VAL A 102 -19.04 6.44 -22.14
N LEU A 103 -19.01 5.23 -22.70
CA LEU A 103 -18.09 4.18 -22.26
C LEU A 103 -16.64 4.56 -22.53
N LEU A 104 -16.35 5.23 -23.66
CA LEU A 104 -15.03 5.77 -23.96
C LEU A 104 -14.61 6.86 -22.95
N LEU A 105 -15.51 7.77 -22.60
CA LEU A 105 -15.24 8.82 -21.61
C LEU A 105 -15.04 8.22 -20.21
N ALA A 106 -15.89 7.28 -19.80
CA ALA A 106 -15.78 6.58 -18.53
C ALA A 106 -14.49 5.74 -18.45
N GLY A 107 -14.14 5.04 -19.53
CA GLY A 107 -12.92 4.25 -19.64
C GLY A 107 -11.65 5.08 -19.61
N ASN A 108 -11.60 6.21 -20.33
CA ASN A 108 -10.46 7.13 -20.29
C ASN A 108 -10.24 7.70 -18.87
N ARG A 109 -11.33 8.02 -18.14
CA ARG A 109 -11.26 8.48 -16.76
C ARG A 109 -10.77 7.39 -15.80
N GLN A 110 -11.27 6.16 -15.93
CA GLN A 110 -10.82 5.04 -15.12
C GLN A 110 -9.34 4.74 -15.37
N SER A 111 -8.92 4.70 -16.65
CA SER A 111 -7.53 4.49 -17.04
C SER A 111 -6.57 5.54 -16.45
N GLN A 112 -6.99 6.81 -16.38
CA GLN A 112 -6.20 7.86 -15.72
C GLN A 112 -6.04 7.63 -14.22
N LYS A 113 -7.12 7.24 -13.52
CA LYS A 113 -7.06 6.88 -12.08
C LYS A 113 -6.16 5.67 -11.84
N ASP A 114 -6.29 4.64 -12.68
CA ASP A 114 -5.50 3.42 -12.60
C ASP A 114 -4.02 3.74 -12.83
N ARG A 115 -3.69 4.59 -13.81
CA ARG A 115 -2.31 5.01 -14.08
C ARG A 115 -1.68 5.72 -12.89
N LEU A 116 -2.37 6.69 -12.29
CA LEU A 116 -1.88 7.39 -11.10
C LEU A 116 -1.68 6.42 -9.91
N THR A 117 -2.59 5.47 -9.75
CA THR A 117 -2.48 4.42 -8.72
C THR A 117 -1.25 3.56 -8.93
N LEU A 118 -1.00 3.14 -10.18
CA LEU A 118 0.15 2.32 -10.55
C LEU A 118 1.47 3.08 -10.38
N GLU A 119 1.53 4.35 -10.78
CA GLU A 119 2.72 5.19 -10.60
C GLU A 119 3.07 5.37 -9.12
N HIS A 120 2.07 5.58 -8.26
CA HIS A 120 2.28 5.64 -6.81
C HIS A 120 2.75 4.31 -6.23
N ALA A 121 2.11 3.19 -6.61
CA ALA A 121 2.51 1.87 -6.16
C ALA A 121 3.96 1.52 -6.58
N ALA A 122 4.35 1.88 -7.79
CA ALA A 122 5.72 1.71 -8.27
C ALA A 122 6.72 2.55 -7.44
N HIS A 123 6.39 3.81 -7.15
CA HIS A 123 7.23 4.67 -6.33
C HIS A 123 7.34 4.20 -4.87
N GLU A 124 6.28 3.63 -4.30
CA GLU A 124 6.33 3.00 -2.97
C GLU A 124 7.20 1.73 -2.98
N ALA A 125 7.10 0.91 -4.01
CA ALA A 125 7.96 -0.27 -4.18
C ALA A 125 9.45 0.13 -4.27
N ASP A 126 9.80 1.13 -5.07
CA ASP A 126 11.17 1.66 -5.17
C ASP A 126 11.71 2.14 -3.81
N LYS A 127 10.86 2.80 -3.00
CA LYS A 127 11.24 3.23 -1.65
C LYS A 127 11.45 2.04 -0.73
N ALA A 128 10.57 1.04 -0.76
CA ALA A 128 10.69 -0.17 0.03
C ALA A 128 11.98 -0.91 -0.32
N ASP A 129 12.32 -1.04 -1.60
CA ASP A 129 13.57 -1.66 -2.05
C ASP A 129 14.80 -0.91 -1.55
N ARG A 130 14.79 0.43 -1.63
CA ARG A 130 15.88 1.25 -1.06
C ARG A 130 16.01 1.04 0.46
N GLN A 131 14.90 0.96 1.17
CA GLN A 131 14.91 0.70 2.62
C GLN A 131 15.45 -0.71 2.92
N ASN A 132 15.05 -1.73 2.16
CA ASN A 132 15.57 -3.08 2.28
C ASN A 132 17.10 -3.12 2.10
N VAL A 133 17.63 -2.44 1.08
CA VAL A 133 19.08 -2.32 0.87
C VAL A 133 19.77 -1.62 2.05
N GLN A 134 19.16 -0.58 2.62
CA GLN A 134 19.74 0.10 3.80
C GLN A 134 19.78 -0.81 5.03
N ILE A 135 18.74 -1.60 5.26
CA ILE A 135 18.68 -2.58 6.35
C ILE A 135 19.77 -3.64 6.16
N LEU A 136 19.92 -4.20 4.95
CA LEU A 136 20.95 -5.18 4.65
C LEU A 136 22.36 -4.62 4.92
N ARG A 137 22.64 -3.39 4.50
CA ARG A 137 23.92 -2.72 4.79
C ARG A 137 24.15 -2.45 6.28
N ALA A 138 23.09 -2.22 7.05
CA ALA A 138 23.19 -2.04 8.50
C ALA A 138 23.51 -3.38 9.19
N ILE A 139 22.89 -4.48 8.74
CA ILE A 139 23.20 -5.83 9.21
C ILE A 139 24.65 -6.18 8.89
N GLU A 140 25.10 -5.93 7.66
CA GLU A 140 26.49 -6.16 7.25
C GLU A 140 27.49 -5.40 8.12
N ARG A 141 27.24 -4.11 8.39
CA ARG A 141 28.07 -3.30 9.29
C ARG A 141 28.10 -3.85 10.71
N ASN A 142 26.97 -4.28 11.26
CA ASN A 142 26.93 -4.86 12.60
C ASN A 142 27.71 -6.18 12.65
N THR A 143 27.63 -7.03 11.61
CA THR A 143 28.40 -8.26 11.51
C THR A 143 29.91 -7.98 11.48
N GLU A 144 30.35 -6.98 10.70
CA GLU A 144 31.76 -6.59 10.64
C GLU A 144 32.30 -6.13 12.00
N VAL A 145 31.56 -5.26 12.70
CA VAL A 145 31.93 -4.80 14.04
C VAL A 145 32.00 -5.97 15.02
N THR A 146 31.05 -6.91 14.94
CA THR A 146 31.04 -8.11 15.78
C THR A 146 32.30 -8.96 15.56
N ILE A 147 32.71 -9.14 14.30
CA ILE A 147 33.93 -9.87 13.94
C ILE A 147 35.19 -9.13 14.44
N GLN A 148 35.22 -7.79 14.35
CA GLN A 148 36.35 -7.00 14.86
C GLN A 148 36.50 -7.11 16.37
N ILE A 149 35.39 -7.04 17.11
CA ILE A 149 35.39 -7.25 18.57
C ILE A 149 35.92 -8.65 18.88
N LEU A 150 35.45 -9.68 18.18
CA LEU A 150 35.89 -11.06 18.40
C LEU A 150 37.41 -11.21 18.19
N ARG A 151 37.95 -10.66 17.10
CA ARG A 151 39.40 -10.66 16.83
C ARG A 151 40.20 -9.87 17.86
N HIS A 152 39.68 -8.73 18.31
CA HIS A 152 40.36 -7.92 19.33
C HIS A 152 40.46 -8.69 20.65
N VAL A 153 39.36 -9.31 21.09
CA VAL A 153 39.35 -10.15 22.30
C VAL A 153 40.31 -11.32 22.17
N GLU A 154 40.34 -12.01 21.02
CA GLU A 154 41.29 -13.09 20.75
C GLU A 154 42.75 -12.62 20.88
N SER A 155 43.08 -11.44 20.33
CA SER A 155 44.42 -10.87 20.43
C SER A 155 44.82 -10.50 21.87
N LEU A 156 43.87 -10.01 22.68
CA LEU A 156 44.11 -9.68 24.09
C LEU A 156 44.39 -10.96 24.90
N VAL A 157 43.60 -12.02 24.67
CA VAL A 157 43.83 -13.31 25.31
C VAL A 157 45.19 -13.87 24.93
N GLN A 158 45.54 -13.84 23.64
CA GLN A 158 46.80 -14.38 23.17
C GLN A 158 48.01 -13.58 23.71
N GLY A 159 47.90 -12.26 23.79
CA GLY A 159 48.92 -11.41 24.40
C GLY A 159 49.16 -11.73 25.88
N HIS A 160 48.10 -11.92 26.66
CA HIS A 160 48.23 -12.32 28.07
C HIS A 160 48.86 -13.72 28.22
N LEU A 161 48.51 -14.68 27.37
CA LEU A 161 49.12 -16.01 27.39
C LEU A 161 50.63 -15.95 27.07
N GLU A 162 51.05 -15.10 26.14
CA GLU A 162 52.47 -14.90 25.83
C GLU A 162 53.22 -14.20 26.97
N GLU A 163 52.60 -13.20 27.60
CA GLU A 163 53.15 -12.48 28.74
C GLU A 163 53.34 -13.40 29.96
N ASP A 164 52.34 -14.23 30.27
CA ASP A 164 52.41 -15.25 31.32
C ASP A 164 53.48 -16.31 31.04
N ALA A 165 53.58 -16.76 29.78
CA ALA A 165 54.60 -17.71 29.38
C ALA A 165 56.02 -17.13 29.48
N ALA A 166 56.21 -15.85 29.11
CA ALA A 166 57.47 -15.15 29.25
C ALA A 166 57.86 -14.94 30.73
N ALA A 167 56.90 -14.56 31.57
CA ALA A 167 57.10 -14.41 33.01
C ALA A 167 57.47 -15.74 33.68
N ALA A 168 56.87 -16.86 33.25
CA ALA A 168 57.22 -18.19 33.74
C ALA A 168 58.66 -18.59 33.36
N ARG A 169 59.08 -18.36 32.11
CA ARG A 169 60.45 -18.64 31.66
C ARG A 169 61.49 -17.80 32.39
N ALA A 170 61.22 -16.51 32.62
CA ALA A 170 62.12 -15.63 33.36
C ALA A 170 62.32 -16.09 34.83
N ARG A 171 61.27 -16.62 35.46
CA ARG A 171 61.36 -17.22 36.81
C ARG A 171 62.20 -18.50 36.80
N GLU A 172 62.04 -19.37 35.80
CA GLU A 172 62.87 -20.59 35.67
C GLU A 172 64.35 -20.27 35.40
N GLU A 173 64.64 -19.18 34.71
CA GLU A 173 66.02 -18.77 34.39
C GLU A 173 66.72 -18.14 35.60
N THR A 174 65.97 -17.43 36.45
CA THR A 174 66.48 -16.84 37.71
C THR A 174 66.74 -17.90 38.79
N ASP A 175 66.04 -19.04 38.76
CA ASP A 175 66.21 -20.14 39.73
C ASP A 175 67.37 -21.10 39.38
N ARG A 176 67.96 -20.97 38.18
CA ARG A 176 69.08 -21.80 37.71
C ARG A 176 70.47 -21.18 37.92
N THR A 177 70.56 -19.92 38.35
CA THR A 177 71.81 -19.20 38.65
C THR A 177 72.06 -19.13 40.15
#